data_AF-A0A969JVQ4-F1
#
_entry.id   AF-A0A969JVQ4-F1
#
_cell.length_a   1.000
_cell.length_b   1.000
_cell.length_c   1.000
_cell.angle_alpha   90.00
_cell.angle_beta   90.00
_cell.angle_gamma   90.00
#
_symmetry.space_group_name_H-M   'P 1'
#
loop_
_entity.id
_entity.type
_entity.pdbx_description
1 polymer ?
#
loop_
_entity_poly.entity_id
_entity_poly.type
_entity_poly.pdbx_seq_one_letter_code
_entity_poly.pdbx_strand_id
1 'polypeptide(L)'
;MFASALFWTAKGWIKQQTVDFIVEQIQRQNQPPSRAYRKFGEYLIEAGLVTEADVQAALAEQQLTGMRLGTILASRGLIGQQTVDFLVDQAFQASN
;
A
#
# COMPACT_ATOMS: atom_id res chain seq x y z
N MET A 1 -15.43 7.35 8.46
CA MET A 1 -16.11 7.36 9.78
C MET A 1 -15.09 6.95 10.85
N PHE A 2 -14.36 7.89 11.44
CA PHE A 2 -13.31 7.63 12.45
C PHE A 2 -13.79 8.02 13.86
N ALA A 3 -14.98 7.56 14.28
CA ALA A 3 -15.62 7.99 15.54
C ALA A 3 -15.41 7.03 16.72
N SER A 4 -14.63 5.96 16.58
CA SER A 4 -14.52 4.90 17.59
C SER A 4 -13.54 5.20 18.73
N ALA A 5 -12.47 5.97 18.47
CA ALA A 5 -11.40 6.16 19.45
C ALA A 5 -11.77 7.15 20.59
N LEU A 6 -12.44 8.25 20.24
CA LEU A 6 -13.00 9.21 21.21
C LEU A 6 -14.16 8.62 22.05
N PHE A 7 -14.84 7.60 21.51
CA PHE A 7 -15.96 6.93 22.17
C PHE A 7 -15.50 6.06 23.35
N TRP A 8 -14.34 5.40 23.23
CA TRP A 8 -13.80 4.53 24.28
C TRP A 8 -13.18 5.30 25.45
N THR A 9 -12.57 6.46 25.18
CA THR A 9 -12.14 7.40 26.23
C THR A 9 -13.33 8.00 26.96
N ALA A 10 -14.41 8.38 26.25
CA ALA A 10 -15.63 8.87 26.88
C ALA A 10 -16.33 7.82 27.79
N LYS A 11 -16.15 6.53 27.51
CA LYS A 11 -16.61 5.40 28.34
C LYS A 11 -15.67 5.05 29.50
N GLY A 12 -14.48 5.66 29.57
CA GLY A 12 -13.49 5.42 30.62
C GLY A 12 -12.73 4.08 30.54
N TRP A 13 -12.86 3.33 29.46
CA TRP A 13 -12.25 2.00 29.32
C TRP A 13 -10.76 2.05 28.97
N ILE A 14 -10.29 3.16 28.39
CA ILE A 14 -8.90 3.37 28.00
C ILE A 14 -8.50 4.83 28.20
N LYS A 15 -7.20 5.05 28.45
CA LYS A 15 -6.63 6.39 28.63
C LYS A 15 -6.36 7.05 27.28
N GLN A 16 -6.38 8.38 27.26
CA GLN A 16 -6.16 9.14 26.02
C GLN A 16 -4.80 8.86 25.37
N GLN A 17 -3.75 8.66 26.17
CA GLN A 17 -2.42 8.26 25.69
C GLN A 17 -2.46 6.94 24.89
N THR A 18 -3.34 6.01 25.25
CA THR A 18 -3.52 4.74 24.54
C THR A 18 -4.30 4.94 23.24
N VAL A 19 -5.27 5.86 23.24
CA VAL A 19 -5.97 6.28 22.02
C VAL A 19 -5.00 6.91 21.03
N ASP A 20 -4.17 7.85 21.48
CA ASP A 20 -3.18 8.54 20.65
C ASP A 20 -2.19 7.53 20.05
N PHE A 21 -1.69 6.58 20.86
CA PHE A 21 -0.84 5.49 20.40
C PHE A 21 -1.53 4.61 19.35
N ILE A 22 -2.76 4.19 19.57
CA ILE A 22 -3.50 3.34 18.63
C ILE A 22 -3.80 4.08 17.32
N VAL A 23 -4.16 5.37 17.40
CA VAL A 23 -4.38 6.22 16.22
C VAL A 23 -3.10 6.37 15.42
N GLU A 24 -1.96 6.64 16.06
CA GLU A 24 -0.66 6.70 15.39
C GLU A 24 -0.26 5.34 14.78
N GLN A 25 -0.52 4.22 15.46
CA GLN A 25 -0.22 2.88 14.94
C GLN A 25 -1.08 2.53 13.72
N ILE A 26 -2.37 2.86 13.74
CA ILE A 26 -3.28 2.67 12.59
C ILE A 26 -2.84 3.56 11.42
N GLN A 27 -2.37 4.79 11.69
CA GLN A 27 -1.82 5.67 10.66
C GLN A 27 -0.49 5.15 10.09
N ARG A 28 0.38 4.54 10.91
CA ARG A 28 1.60 3.88 10.45
C ARG A 28 1.34 2.63 9.61
N GLN A 29 0.34 1.82 9.95
CA GLN A 29 -0.10 0.68 9.12
C GLN A 29 -0.77 1.12 7.81
N ASN A 30 -1.38 2.31 7.78
CA ASN A 30 -1.90 2.95 6.57
C ASN A 30 -0.86 3.82 5.85
N GLN A 31 0.44 3.63 6.12
CA GLN A 31 1.44 4.27 5.27
C GLN A 31 1.38 3.63 3.88
N PRO A 32 1.18 4.43 2.82
CA PRO A 32 1.27 3.93 1.45
C PRO A 32 2.63 3.24 1.29
N PRO A 33 2.73 2.25 0.39
CA PRO A 33 3.98 1.53 0.17
C PRO A 33 5.12 2.53 -0.06
N SER A 34 6.35 2.15 0.27
CA SER A 34 7.52 3.04 0.26
C SER A 34 7.57 3.94 -1.00
N ARG A 35 8.19 5.12 -0.90
CA ARG A 35 8.22 6.12 -2.00
C ARG A 35 8.65 5.55 -3.36
N ALA A 36 9.47 4.48 -3.37
CA ALA A 36 9.85 3.75 -4.58
C ALA A 36 8.70 2.92 -5.18
N TYR A 37 7.88 2.26 -4.36
CA TYR A 37 6.70 1.52 -4.82
C TYR A 37 5.58 2.43 -5.29
N ARG A 38 5.43 3.62 -4.69
CA ARG A 38 4.49 4.63 -5.21
C ARG A 38 4.89 5.06 -6.63
N LYS A 39 6.18 5.30 -6.86
CA LYS A 39 6.72 5.60 -8.20
C LYS A 39 6.53 4.44 -9.18
N PHE A 40 6.68 3.19 -8.73
CA PHE A 40 6.45 2.02 -9.58
C PHE A 40 4.99 1.91 -10.02
N GLY A 41 4.04 2.08 -9.09
CA GLY A 41 2.61 2.12 -9.42
C GLY A 41 2.24 3.28 -10.35
N GLU A 42 2.74 4.49 -10.08
CA GLU A 42 2.55 5.68 -10.93
C GLU A 42 3.09 5.45 -12.34
N TYR A 43 4.28 4.87 -12.49
CA TYR A 43 4.88 4.56 -13.78
C TYR A 43 4.05 3.56 -14.60
N LEU A 44 3.51 2.51 -13.95
CA LEU A 44 2.64 1.55 -14.63
C LEU A 44 1.34 2.18 -15.13
N ILE A 45 0.81 3.17 -14.39
CA ILE A 45 -0.37 3.95 -14.80
C ILE A 45 -0.02 4.86 -15.98
N GLU A 46 1.09 5.59 -15.91
CA GLU A 46 1.56 6.46 -17.00
C GLU A 46 1.86 5.68 -18.28
N ALA A 47 2.37 4.44 -18.16
CA ALA A 47 2.59 3.53 -19.27
C ALA A 47 1.31 2.90 -19.84
N GLY A 48 0.15 3.15 -19.21
CA GLY A 48 -1.15 2.58 -19.63
C GLY A 48 -1.27 1.07 -19.40
N LEU A 49 -0.40 0.49 -18.57
CA LEU A 49 -0.37 -0.95 -18.31
C LEU A 49 -1.40 -1.37 -17.26
N VAL A 50 -1.74 -0.47 -16.34
CA VAL A 50 -2.70 -0.70 -15.26
C VAL A 50 -3.47 0.59 -14.98
N THR A 51 -4.65 0.48 -14.37
CA THR A 51 -5.38 1.66 -13.89
C THR A 51 -5.00 2.01 -12.44
N GLU A 52 -5.33 3.22 -12.01
CA GLU A 52 -5.19 3.61 -10.60
C GLU A 52 -5.99 2.68 -9.68
N ALA A 53 -7.18 2.25 -10.10
CA ALA A 53 -8.00 1.31 -9.33
C ALA A 53 -7.32 -0.05 -9.16
N ASP A 54 -6.65 -0.55 -10.21
CA ASP A 54 -5.90 -1.81 -10.16
C ASP A 54 -4.72 -1.74 -9.19
N VAL A 55 -3.98 -0.63 -9.22
CA VAL A 55 -2.87 -0.38 -8.29
C VAL A 55 -3.38 -0.31 -6.85
N GLN A 56 -4.46 0.42 -6.60
CA GLN A 56 -5.03 0.51 -5.24
C GLN A 56 -5.51 -0.86 -4.73
N ALA A 57 -6.16 -1.65 -5.59
CA ALA A 57 -6.62 -2.98 -5.23
C ALA A 57 -5.47 -3.96 -4.97
N ALA A 58 -4.39 -3.84 -5.74
CA ALA A 58 -3.18 -4.65 -5.55
C ALA A 58 -2.39 -4.21 -4.30
N LEU A 59 -2.40 -2.92 -3.95
CA LEU A 59 -1.80 -2.40 -2.72
C LEU A 59 -2.55 -2.85 -1.47
N ALA A 60 -3.88 -2.87 -1.51
CA ALA A 60 -4.69 -3.42 -0.42
C ALA A 60 -4.35 -4.91 -0.20
N GLU A 61 -4.20 -5.69 -1.27
CA GLU A 61 -3.79 -7.10 -1.19
C GLU A 61 -2.35 -7.27 -0.70
N GLN A 62 -1.43 -6.40 -1.11
CA GLN A 62 -0.06 -6.38 -0.60
C GLN A 62 -0.02 -6.16 0.91
N GLN A 63 -0.85 -5.27 1.45
CA GLN A 63 -0.91 -5.04 2.90
C GLN A 63 -1.43 -6.26 3.66
N LEU A 64 -2.35 -7.03 3.07
CA LEU A 64 -2.92 -8.23 3.69
C LEU A 64 -1.97 -9.45 3.59
N THR A 65 -1.23 -9.57 2.49
CA THR A 65 -0.47 -10.79 2.16
C THR A 65 1.04 -10.64 2.32
N GLY A 66 1.55 -9.41 2.33
CA GLY A 66 2.99 -9.12 2.27
C GLY A 66 3.63 -9.38 0.91
N MET A 67 2.84 -9.75 -0.12
CA MET A 67 3.38 -10.01 -1.46
C MET A 67 3.84 -8.72 -2.16
N ARG A 68 4.75 -8.87 -3.13
CA ARG A 68 5.21 -7.72 -3.93
C ARG A 68 4.09 -7.25 -4.87
N LEU A 69 3.91 -5.94 -4.98
CA LEU A 69 2.90 -5.30 -5.86
C LEU A 69 2.94 -5.87 -7.28
N GLY A 70 4.14 -5.98 -7.88
CA GLY A 70 4.30 -6.55 -9.22
C GLY A 70 3.82 -8.00 -9.33
N THR A 71 4.07 -8.83 -8.30
CA THR A 71 3.59 -10.22 -8.25
C THR A 71 2.08 -10.29 -8.19
N ILE A 72 1.44 -9.38 -7.45
CA ILE A 72 -0.03 -9.30 -7.35
C ILE A 72 -0.66 -8.85 -8.66
N LEU A 73 -0.06 -7.85 -9.31
CA LEU A 73 -0.54 -7.38 -10.61
C LEU A 73 -0.36 -8.46 -11.70
N ALA A 74 0.71 -9.24 -11.65
CA ALA A 74 0.93 -10.36 -12.56
C ALA A 74 -0.01 -11.54 -12.28
N SER A 75 -0.25 -11.89 -11.01
CA SER A 75 -1.17 -12.98 -10.66
C SER A 75 -2.62 -12.70 -11.08
N ARG A 76 -2.99 -11.41 -11.13
CA ARG A 76 -4.29 -10.93 -11.64
C ARG A 76 -4.36 -10.86 -13.17
N GLY A 77 -3.28 -11.14 -13.88
CA GLY A 77 -3.21 -11.07 -15.35
C GLY A 77 -3.26 -9.66 -15.91
N LEU A 78 -3.06 -8.63 -15.08
CA LEU A 78 -3.08 -7.22 -15.50
C LEU A 78 -1.81 -6.85 -16.26
N ILE A 79 -0.68 -7.46 -15.88
CA ILE A 79 0.62 -7.29 -16.52
C ILE A 79 1.32 -8.65 -16.60
N GLY A 80 2.09 -8.89 -17.67
CA GLY A 80 2.84 -10.13 -17.80
C GLY A 80 3.97 -10.21 -16.77
N GLN A 81 4.23 -11.41 -16.24
CA GLN A 81 5.33 -11.63 -15.28
C GLN A 81 6.68 -11.13 -15.83
N GLN A 82 6.96 -11.36 -17.12
CA GLN A 82 8.16 -10.88 -17.79
C GLN A 82 8.27 -9.35 -17.80
N THR A 83 7.14 -8.64 -17.97
CA THR A 83 7.08 -7.18 -17.92
C THR A 83 7.34 -6.68 -16.51
N VAL A 84 6.80 -7.36 -15.49
CA VAL A 84 7.08 -7.05 -14.09
C VAL A 84 8.56 -7.21 -13.79
N ASP A 85 9.14 -8.33 -14.16
CA ASP A 85 10.55 -8.64 -13.88
C ASP A 85 11.47 -7.59 -14.54
N PHE A 86 11.21 -7.25 -15.82
CA PHE A 86 11.95 -6.20 -16.52
C PHE A 86 11.83 -4.82 -15.84
N LEU A 87 10.63 -4.41 -15.45
CA LEU A 87 10.39 -3.10 -14.85
C LEU A 87 10.94 -3.00 -13.43
N VAL A 88 10.90 -4.10 -12.67
CA VAL A 88 11.52 -4.19 -11.35
C VAL A 88 13.04 -4.03 -11.48
N ASP A 89 13.68 -4.74 -12.40
CA ASP A 89 15.13 -4.62 -12.63
C ASP A 89 15.54 -3.19 -13.01
N GLN A 90 14.78 -2.53 -13.89
CA GLN A 90 15.01 -1.13 -14.25
C GLN A 90 14.83 -0.17 -13.05
N ALA A 91 13.79 -0.36 -12.25
CA ALA A 91 13.50 0.49 -11.09
C ALA A 91 14.57 0.35 -9.99
N PHE A 92 15.16 -0.83 -9.80
CA PHE A 92 16.25 -1.05 -8.87
C PHE A 92 17.57 -0.44 -9.36
N GLN A 93 17.86 -0.50 -10.66
CA GLN A 93 19.06 0.11 -11.25
C GLN A 93 19.09 1.63 -11.17
N ALA A 94 17.93 2.31 -11.24
CA ALA A 94 17.84 3.77 -11.14
C ALA A 94 18.03 4.32 -9.71
N SER A 95 18.18 3.44 -8.71
CA SER A 95 18.28 3.81 -7.29
C SER A 95 19.65 3.56 -6.65
N ASN A 96 20.67 3.24 -7.47
CA ASN A 96 22.07 3.02 -7.07
C ASN A 96 22.99 3.95 -7.87
#